data_AF-A0A534V5H1-F1
#
_entry.id   AF-A0A534V5H1-F1
#
_cell.length_a   1.000
_cell.length_b   1.000
_cell.length_c   1.000
_cell.angle_alpha   90.00
_cell.angle_beta   90.00
_cell.angle_gamma   90.00
#
_symmetry.space_group_name_H-M   'P 1'
#
loop_
_entity.id
_entity.type
_entity.pdbx_description
1 polymer ?
#
loop_
_entity_poly.entity_id
_entity_poly.type
_entity_poly.pdbx_seq_one_letter_code
_entity_poly.pdbx_strand_id
1 'polypeptide(L)' 'MSTRPLDADLDFSRARRRLGELDAVRVSGRVTDVIGLVVEASGPGAPVGSLCR' A
#
# COMPACT_ATOMS: atom_id res chain seq x y z
N MET A 1 11.11 -21.77 -32.09
CA MET A 1 10.73 -21.23 -30.77
C MET A 1 9.49 -20.39 -30.97
N SER A 2 8.31 -20.95 -30.68
CA SER A 2 7.02 -20.27 -30.77
C SER A 2 6.60 -19.87 -29.36
N THR A 3 6.60 -18.57 -29.06
CA THR A 3 6.09 -18.03 -27.80
C THR A 3 4.56 -18.01 -27.87
N ARG A 4 3.93 -18.72 -26.93
CA ARG A 4 2.48 -19.00 -26.86
C ARG A 4 1.64 -17.71 -26.84
N PRO A 5 0.42 -17.70 -27.38
CA PRO A 5 -0.52 -16.61 -27.19
C PRO A 5 -1.15 -16.76 -25.80
N LEU A 6 -0.56 -16.11 -24.79
CA LEU A 6 -1.14 -16.06 -23.42
C LEU A 6 -2.12 -14.88 -23.25
N ASP A 7 -2.25 -14.02 -24.26
CA ASP A 7 -2.74 -12.66 -24.08
C ASP A 7 -4.18 -12.43 -24.56
N ALA A 8 -4.88 -13.43 -25.10
CA ALA A 8 -6.19 -13.20 -25.70
C ALA A 8 -7.32 -12.98 -24.68
N ASP A 9 -7.18 -13.47 -23.43
CA ASP A 9 -8.27 -13.47 -22.42
C ASP A 9 -7.84 -13.01 -21.01
N LEU A 10 -6.68 -12.36 -20.85
CA LEU A 10 -6.26 -11.86 -19.53
C LEU A 10 -6.89 -10.49 -19.22
N ASP A 11 -7.85 -10.45 -18.29
CA ASP A 11 -8.43 -9.20 -17.80
C ASP A 11 -7.57 -8.55 -16.70
N PHE A 12 -6.87 -7.49 -17.07
CA PHE A 12 -6.07 -6.67 -16.16
C PHE A 12 -6.84 -5.48 -15.55
N SER A 13 -8.14 -5.33 -15.81
CA SER A 13 -8.92 -4.16 -15.37
C SER A 13 -8.88 -3.98 -13.86
N ARG A 14 -8.91 -5.08 -13.09
CA ARG A 14 -8.78 -5.06 -11.63
C ARG A 14 -7.40 -4.56 -11.17
N ALA A 15 -6.34 -4.97 -11.83
CA ALA A 15 -4.97 -4.54 -11.51
C ALA A 15 -4.80 -3.06 -11.83
N ARG A 16 -5.27 -2.62 -13.00
CA ARG A 16 -5.27 -1.20 -13.41
C ARG A 16 -6.03 -0.30 -12.43
N ARG A 17 -7.21 -0.72 -11.97
CA ARG A 17 -7.98 0.05 -10.97
C ARG A 17 -7.19 0.23 -9.68
N ARG A 18 -6.58 -0.85 -9.17
CA ARG A 18 -5.76 -0.80 -7.95
C ARG A 18 -4.53 0.09 -8.10
N LEU A 19 -3.91 0.10 -9.28
CA LEU A 19 -2.79 1.00 -9.56
C LEU A 19 -3.22 2.47 -9.58
N GLY A 20 -4.42 2.77 -10.09
CA GLY A 20 -4.97 4.13 -10.08
C GLY A 20 -5.33 4.66 -8.69
N GLU A 21 -5.64 3.77 -7.75
CA GLU A 21 -5.95 4.10 -6.34
C GLU A 21 -4.70 4.11 -5.45
N LEU A 22 -3.54 3.71 -5.96
CA LEU A 22 -2.31 3.59 -5.18
C LEU A 22 -1.65 4.96 -5.01
N ASP A 23 -1.40 5.36 -3.76
CA ASP A 23 -0.43 6.41 -3.48
C ASP A 23 0.99 5.82 -3.57
N ALA A 24 1.72 6.21 -4.60
CA ALA A 24 3.05 5.70 -4.88
C ALA A 24 4.14 6.35 -3.99
N VAL A 25 3.79 7.38 -3.22
CA VAL A 25 4.74 8.02 -2.31
C VAL A 25 4.82 7.23 -1.03
N ARG A 26 6.03 6.76 -0.69
CA ARG A 26 6.27 6.15 0.62
C ARG A 26 6.33 7.22 1.68
N VAL A 27 5.41 7.15 2.63
CA VAL A 27 5.31 8.07 3.74
C VAL A 27 5.73 7.36 5.03
N SER A 28 6.54 8.02 5.87
CA SER A 28 7.04 7.45 7.11
C SER A 28 6.95 8.44 8.28
N GLY A 29 6.52 7.94 9.43
CA GLY A 29 6.65 8.63 10.72
C GLY A 29 7.83 8.12 11.54
N ARG A 30 7.96 8.66 12.75
CA ARG A 30 8.93 8.26 13.77
C ARG A 30 8.17 7.88 15.03
N VAL A 31 8.43 6.69 15.57
CA VAL A 31 7.99 6.31 16.93
C VAL A 31 8.65 7.25 17.92
N THR A 32 7.85 7.89 18.77
CA THR A 32 8.34 8.76 19.83
C THR A 32 8.44 7.99 21.14
N ASP A 33 7.43 7.16 21.44
CA ASP A 33 7.34 6.46 22.71
C ASP A 33 6.66 5.08 22.58
N VAL A 34 7.04 4.17 23.49
CA VAL A 34 6.42 2.85 23.64
C VAL A 34 6.02 2.66 25.10
N ILE A 35 4.72 2.59 25.35
CA ILE A 35 4.13 2.58 26.69
C ILE A 35 3.28 1.31 26.85
N GLY A 36 3.92 0.24 27.30
CA GLY A 36 3.26 -1.06 27.45
C GLY A 36 2.71 -1.57 26.11
N LEU A 37 1.38 -1.56 25.96
CA LEU A 37 0.68 -1.98 24.73
C LEU A 37 0.53 -0.85 23.69
N VAL A 38 0.71 0.41 24.09
CA VAL A 38 0.45 1.57 23.25
C VAL A 38 1.76 2.09 22.66
N VAL A 39 1.73 2.44 21.37
CA VAL A 39 2.86 3.09 20.67
C VAL A 39 2.43 4.48 20.24
N GLU A 40 3.25 5.48 20.55
CA GLU A 40 3.07 6.85 20.08
C GLU A 40 4.05 7.16 18.95
N ALA A 41 3.58 7.90 17.95
CA ALA A 41 4.39 8.26 16.80
C ALA A 41 4.04 9.66 16.29
N SER A 42 5.06 10.33 15.76
CA SER A 42 4.93 11.59 15.04
C SER A 42 5.16 11.37 13.55
N GLY A 43 4.31 11.96 12.72
CA GLY A 43 4.38 11.80 11.28
C GLY A 43 3.21 12.54 10.61
N PRO A 44 3.10 12.43 9.28
CA PRO A 44 1.94 12.94 8.56
C PRO A 44 0.64 12.27 9.03
N GLY A 45 -0.46 12.99 8.90
CA GLY A 45 -1.76 12.56 9.39
C GLY A 45 -2.24 11.27 8.72
N ALA A 46 -2.73 10.33 9.53
CA ALA A 46 -3.35 9.09 9.09
C ALA A 46 -4.76 8.97 9.68
N PRO A 47 -5.74 8.44 8.93
CA PRO A 47 -7.08 8.17 9.46
C PRO A 47 -7.03 7.20 10.66
N VAL A 48 -7.95 7.36 11.61
CA VAL A 48 -8.15 6.39 12.70
C VAL A 48 -8.47 5.01 12.12
N GLY A 49 -7.83 3.96 12.66
CA GLY A 49 -7.97 2.59 12.17
C GLY A 49 -7.04 2.22 11.00
N SER A 50 -6.18 3.15 10.55
CA SER A 50 -5.13 2.85 9.58
C SER A 50 -4.10 1.88 10.13
N LEU A 51 -3.55 1.03 9.24
CA LEU A 51 -2.46 0.13 9.58
C LEU A 51 -1.11 0.82 9.32
N CYS A 52 -0.33 1.01 10.37
CA CYS A 52 1.07 1.45 10.28
C CYS A 52 2.01 0.22 10.24
N ARG A 53 3.10 0.28 9.47
CA ARG A 53 4.11 -0.78 9.32
C ARG A 53 5.51 -0.24 9.43
#